data_AF-A0A949YER6-F1
#
_entry.id   AF-A0A949YER6-F1
#
_cell.length_a   1.000
_cell.length_b   1.000
_cell.length_c   1.000
_cell.angle_alpha   90.00
_cell.angle_beta   90.00
_cell.angle_gamma   90.00
#
_symmetry.space_group_name_H-M   'P 1'
#
loop_
_entity.id
_entity.type
_entity.pdbx_description
1 polymer ?
#
loop_
_entity_poly.entity_id
_entity_poly.type
_entity_poly.pdbx_seq_one_letter_code
_entity_poly.pdbx_strand_id
1 'polypeptide(L)' 'MTYMDPKTVDKLEGKIEEAIAEIIVKMSVRKLPLLPSRHTLHLMAKAAVAVYEAAVENYDRGRPFEEPVEG' A
#
# COMPACT_ATOMS: atom_id res chain seq x y z
N MET A 1 10.99 14.93 5.48
CA MET A 1 9.75 14.12 5.46
C MET A 1 9.65 13.55 4.06
N THR A 2 10.22 12.35 3.84
CA THR A 2 10.16 11.67 2.55
C THR A 2 8.81 10.98 2.43
N TYR A 3 7.80 11.73 2.02
CA TYR A 3 6.59 11.12 1.49
C TYR A 3 6.95 10.46 0.15
N MET A 4 6.49 9.22 -0.06
CA MET A 4 6.59 8.62 -1.38
C MET A 4 6.02 9.59 -2.42
N ASP A 5 6.60 9.58 -3.62
CA ASP A 5 6.11 10.43 -4.70
C ASP A 5 4.60 10.17 -4.93
N PRO A 6 3.75 11.21 -5.01
CA PRO A 6 2.31 11.04 -5.12
C PRO A 6 1.86 10.16 -6.31
N LYS A 7 2.61 10.14 -7.42
CA LYS A 7 2.29 9.25 -8.54
C LYS A 7 2.62 7.79 -8.21
N THR A 8 3.64 7.56 -7.39
CA THR A 8 3.95 6.23 -6.86
C THR A 8 2.87 5.74 -5.92
N VAL A 9 2.38 6.61 -5.03
CA VAL A 9 1.25 6.33 -4.12
C VAL A 9 0.01 5.95 -4.91
N ASP A 10 -0.42 6.78 -5.87
CA ASP A 10 -1.59 6.53 -6.73
C ASP A 10 -1.46 5.19 -7.49
N LYS A 11 -0.28 4.90 -8.02
CA LYS A 11 0.00 3.62 -8.69
C LYS A 11 -0.06 2.42 -7.75
N LEU A 12 0.41 2.56 -6.51
CA LEU A 12 0.34 1.51 -5.50
C LEU A 12 -1.10 1.27 -5.04
N GLU A 13 -1.86 2.34 -4.79
CA GLU A 13 -3.28 2.26 -4.46
C GLU A 13 -4.04 1.49 -5.53
N GLY A 14 -3.88 1.85 -6.81
CA GLY A 14 -4.55 1.15 -7.92
C GLY A 14 -4.20 -0.35 -7.99
N LYS A 15 -2.91 -0.68 -7.89
CA LYS A 15 -2.45 -2.09 -7.93
C LYS A 15 -2.97 -2.91 -6.76
N ILE A 16 -3.01 -2.32 -5.57
CA ILE A 16 -3.49 -3.00 -4.37
C ILE A 16 -5.02 -3.15 -4.45
N GLU A 17 -5.74 -2.13 -4.94
CA GLU A 17 -7.19 -2.21 -5.15
C GLU A 17 -7.54 -3.36 -6.11
N GLU A 18 -6.82 -3.49 -7.22
CA GLU A 18 -6.97 -4.60 -8.17
C GLU A 18 -6.68 -5.96 -7.53
N ALA A 19 -5.59 -6.07 -6.76
CA ALA A 19 -5.22 -7.31 -6.08
C ALA A 19 -6.26 -7.74 -5.02
N ILE A 20 -6.80 -6.78 -4.25
CA ILE A 20 -7.86 -7.05 -3.28
C ILE A 20 -9.12 -7.50 -4.03
N ALA A 21 -9.50 -6.82 -5.11
CA ALA A 21 -10.67 -7.18 -5.91
C ALA A 21 -10.56 -8.61 -6.45
N GLU A 22 -9.39 -9.00 -6.98
CA GLU A 22 -9.16 -10.34 -7.48
C GLU A 22 -9.33 -11.42 -6.40
N ILE A 23 -8.79 -11.18 -5.20
CA ILE A 23 -8.93 -12.09 -4.06
C ILE A 23 -10.40 -12.22 -3.65
N ILE A 24 -11.12 -11.10 -3.54
CA ILE A 24 -12.54 -11.09 -3.16
C ILE A 24 -13.38 -11.87 -4.17
N VAL A 25 -13.13 -11.71 -5.48
CA VAL A 25 -13.79 -12.47 -6.53
C VAL A 25 -13.50 -13.98 -6.39
N LYS A 26 -12.24 -14.36 -6.13
CA LYS A 26 -11.84 -15.76 -5.90
C LYS A 26 -12.46 -16.37 -4.64
N MET A 27 -12.68 -15.58 -3.58
CA MET A 27 -13.32 -16.06 -2.35
C MET A 27 -14.81 -16.37 -2.55
N SER A 28 -15.47 -15.68 -3.51
CA SER A 28 -16.89 -15.79 -3.85
C SER A 28 -17.86 -15.48 -2.69
N VAL A 29 -19.13 -15.25 -3.02
CA VAL A 29 -20.21 -15.10 -2.03
C VAL A 29 -20.42 -16.32 -1.13
N ARG A 30 -19.76 -17.46 -1.42
CA ARG A 30 -19.79 -18.64 -0.54
C ARG A 30 -18.93 -18.46 0.71
N LYS A 31 -17.87 -17.63 0.64
CA LYS A 31 -16.97 -17.36 1.77
C LYS A 31 -17.16 -15.97 2.37
N LEU A 32 -17.82 -15.08 1.63
CA LEU A 32 -18.13 -13.72 2.08
C LEU A 32 -19.65 -13.51 2.06
N PRO A 33 -20.27 -13.11 3.19
CA PRO A 33 -21.70 -12.88 3.23
C PRO A 33 -22.15 -11.72 2.33
N LEU A 34 -21.22 -10.80 2.01
CA LEU A 34 -21.44 -9.66 1.13
C LEU A 34 -20.15 -9.29 0.41
N LEU A 35 -20.27 -8.73 -0.80
CA LEU A 35 -19.14 -8.20 -1.54
C LEU A 35 -18.89 -6.74 -1.13
N PRO A 36 -17.63 -6.34 -0.85
CA PRO A 36 -17.29 -4.96 -0.61
C PRO A 36 -17.61 -4.10 -1.85
N SER A 37 -18.10 -2.90 -1.61
CA SER A 37 -18.30 -1.91 -2.68
C SER A 37 -16.96 -1.49 -3.28
N ARG A 38 -16.97 -0.90 -4.48
CA ARG A 38 -15.77 -0.28 -5.07
C ARG A 38 -15.15 0.77 -4.14
N HIS A 39 -15.99 1.57 -3.47
CA HIS A 39 -15.50 2.57 -2.52
C HIS A 39 -14.79 1.91 -1.32
N THR A 40 -15.31 0.79 -0.82
CA THR A 40 -14.67 0.02 0.25
C THR A 40 -13.32 -0.54 -0.19
N LEU A 41 -13.23 -1.13 -1.39
CA LEU A 41 -11.97 -1.63 -1.95
C LEU A 41 -10.92 -0.52 -2.07
N HIS A 42 -11.32 0.66 -2.56
CA HIS A 42 -10.45 1.82 -2.66
C HIS A 42 -9.90 2.28 -1.31
N LEU A 43 -10.74 2.33 -0.27
CA LEU A 43 -10.29 2.68 1.09
C LEU A 43 -9.34 1.64 1.69
N MET A 44 -9.57 0.35 1.43
CA MET A 44 -8.66 -0.71 1.87
C MET A 44 -7.29 -0.57 1.22
N ALA A 45 -7.24 -0.25 -0.08
CA ALA A 45 -6.00 -0.02 -0.79
C ALA A 45 -5.22 1.16 -0.20
N LYS A 46 -5.90 2.28 0.08
CA LYS A 46 -5.32 3.45 0.76
C LYS A 46 -4.73 3.10 2.13
N ALA A 47 -5.47 2.35 2.93
CA ALA A 47 -5.00 1.92 4.25
C ALA A 47 -3.74 1.03 4.14
N ALA A 48 -3.71 0.12 3.17
CA ALA A 48 -2.54 -0.73 2.94
C ALA A 48 -1.32 0.07 2.48
N VAL A 49 -1.49 1.06 1.58
CA VAL A 49 -0.41 1.95 1.16
C VAL A 49 0.12 2.77 2.34
N ALA A 50 -0.76 3.34 3.17
CA ALA A 50 -0.34 4.11 4.34
C ALA A 50 0.50 3.27 5.33
N VAL A 51 0.17 1.99 5.52
CA VAL A 51 0.98 1.08 6.35
C VAL A 51 2.35 0.84 5.71
N TYR A 52 2.42 0.69 4.39
CA TYR A 52 3.67 0.53 3.67
C TYR A 52 4.55 1.78 3.74
N GLU A 53 3.98 2.96 3.53
CA GLU A 53 4.68 4.24 3.67
C GLU A 53 5.27 4.40 5.08
N ALA A 54 4.49 4.10 6.11
CA ALA A 54 4.96 4.14 7.50
C ALA A 54 6.10 3.13 7.74
N ALA A 55 6.05 1.94 7.13
CA ALA A 55 7.11 0.95 7.23
C ALA A 55 8.41 1.41 6.55
N VAL A 56 8.32 1.99 5.34
CA VAL A 56 9.46 2.55 4.61
C VAL A 56 10.09 3.70 5.40
N GLU A 57 9.27 4.60 5.94
CA GLU A 57 9.77 5.71 6.76
C GLU A 57 10.51 5.21 8.00
N ASN A 58 9.96 4.21 8.70
CA ASN A 58 10.61 3.61 9.86
C ASN A 58 11.91 2.89 9.49
N TYR A 59 11.97 2.25 8.32
CA TYR A 59 13.18 1.62 7.81
C TYR A 59 14.29 2.64 7.52
N ASP A 60 13.95 3.75 6.84
CA ASP A 60 14.92 4.80 6.53
C ASP A 60 15.44 5.51 7.78
N ARG A 61 14.59 5.73 8.80
CA ARG A 61 15.04 6.26 10.11
C ARG A 61 15.99 5.31 10.86
N GLY A 62 15.91 4.01 10.59
CA GLY A 62 16.75 2.99 11.22
C GLY A 62 18.11 2.76 10.54
N ARG A 63 18.35 3.37 9.36
CA ARG A 63 19.64 3.26 8.68
C ARG A 63 20.69 4.17 9.35
N PRO A 64 21.89 3.64 9.65
CA PRO A 64 23.04 4.49 9.99
C PRO A 64 23.29 5.49 8.86
N PHE A 65 23.65 6.72 9.21
CA PHE A 65 24.10 7.72 8.26
C PHE A 65 25.38 7.18 7.59
N GLU A 66 25.30 6.73 6.34
CA GLU A 66 26.52 6.44 5.56
C GLU A 66 27.16 7.79 5.24
N GLU A 67 28.27 8.09 5.92
CA GLU A 67 29.08 9.27 5.59
C GLU A 67 29.57 9.14 4.14
N PRO A 68 29.51 10.23 3.36
CA PRO A 68 30.06 10.21 2.01
C PRO A 68 31.55 9.93 2.10
N VAL A 69 31.99 8.85 1.45
CA VAL A 69 33.41 8.57 1.25
C VAL A 69 34.00 9.67 0.37
N GLU A 70 34.70 10.62 0.99
CA GLU A 70 35.55 11.57 0.27
C GLU A 70 36.65 10.80 -0.46
N GLY A 71 36.71 10.99 -1.78
CA GLY A 71 37.76 10.48 -2.66
C GLY A 71 38.63 11.61 -3.19
#